data_AF-A0A7C1IGJ3-F1
#
_entry.id   AF-A0A7C1IGJ3-F1
#
_cell.length_a   1.000
_cell.length_b   1.000
_cell.length_c   1.000
_cell.angle_alpha   90.00
_cell.angle_beta   90.00
_cell.angle_gamma   90.00
#
_symmetry.space_group_name_H-M   'P 1'
#
loop_
_entity.id
_entity.type
_entity.pdbx_description
1 polymer ?
#
loop_
_entity_poly.entity_id
_entity_poly.type
_entity_poly.pdbx_seq_one_letter_code
_entity_poly.pdbx_strand_id
1 'polypeptide(L)'
;MPIHMADIGSDNYEQEFTLGLMTNERKTVQEILLALKRIEEGTYGMCEGTGEPIPKARLEAFPWARYSVRYAEMIENGQVAESMHNDFSNGRYLSLLTEADDEEGLLENDD
;
A
#
# COMPACT_ATOMS: atom_id res chain seq x y z
N MET A 1 -41.67 -6.48 9.55
CA MET A 1 -41.31 -5.38 10.48
C MET A 1 -41.11 -4.12 9.66
N PRO A 2 -41.63 -2.96 10.08
CA PRO A 2 -41.29 -1.69 9.44
C PRO A 2 -39.85 -1.33 9.78
N ILE A 3 -39.05 -1.03 8.76
CA ILE A 3 -37.71 -0.44 8.90
C ILE A 3 -37.86 0.99 9.43
N HIS A 4 -37.20 1.31 10.55
CA HIS A 4 -37.26 2.66 11.12
C HIS A 4 -36.21 3.53 10.42
N MET A 5 -36.53 4.80 10.13
CA MET A 5 -35.58 5.71 9.44
C MET A 5 -34.26 5.90 10.22
N ALA A 6 -34.29 5.68 11.55
CA ALA A 6 -33.09 5.67 12.39
C ALA A 6 -32.20 4.43 12.19
N ASP A 7 -32.79 3.28 11.83
CA ASP A 7 -32.06 2.04 11.54
C ASP A 7 -31.34 2.17 10.20
N ILE A 8 -31.98 2.77 9.19
CA ILE A 8 -31.37 3.01 7.86
C ILE A 8 -30.12 3.90 7.94
N GLY A 9 -30.17 4.96 8.77
CA GLY A 9 -29.01 5.83 8.98
C GLY A 9 -27.86 5.13 9.71
N SER A 10 -28.19 4.26 10.66
CA SER A 10 -27.20 3.48 11.43
C SER A 10 -26.56 2.39 10.57
N ASP A 11 -27.37 1.63 9.83
CA ASP A 11 -26.92 0.57 8.92
C ASP A 11 -26.00 1.12 7.81
N ASN A 12 -26.36 2.28 7.24
CA ASN A 12 -25.52 2.91 6.21
C ASN A 12 -24.16 3.37 6.78
N TYR A 13 -24.16 3.93 8.00
CA TYR A 13 -22.91 4.31 8.68
C TYR A 13 -22.03 3.09 8.96
N GLU A 14 -22.60 2.00 9.48
CA GLU A 14 -21.87 0.76 9.74
C GLU A 14 -21.27 0.17 8.46
N GLN A 15 -22.03 0.19 7.36
CA GLN A 15 -21.56 -0.24 6.05
C GLN A 15 -20.39 0.63 5.55
N GLU A 16 -20.55 1.95 5.55
CA GLU A 16 -19.49 2.89 5.13
C GLU A 16 -18.22 2.74 5.97
N PHE A 17 -18.38 2.60 7.29
CA PHE A 17 -17.26 2.38 8.21
C PHE A 17 -16.52 1.09 7.88
N THR A 18 -17.26 -0.01 7.68
CA THR A 18 -16.68 -1.32 7.32
C THR A 18 -15.93 -1.25 5.99
N LEU A 19 -16.51 -0.61 4.98
CA LEU A 19 -15.87 -0.42 3.68
C LEU A 19 -14.60 0.44 3.79
N GLY A 20 -14.63 1.47 4.62
CA GLY A 20 -13.46 2.32 4.92
C GLY A 20 -12.32 1.51 5.54
N LEU A 21 -12.62 0.66 6.53
CA LEU A 21 -11.64 -0.22 7.16
C LEU A 21 -11.00 -1.18 6.15
N MET A 22 -11.81 -1.90 5.37
CA MET A 22 -11.31 -2.84 4.35
C MET A 22 -10.45 -2.14 3.29
N THR A 23 -10.81 -0.91 2.91
CA THR A 23 -10.03 -0.12 1.95
C THR A 23 -8.68 0.27 2.53
N ASN A 24 -8.62 0.66 3.81
CA ASN A 24 -7.38 1.01 4.49
C ASN A 24 -6.45 -0.20 4.66
N GLU A 25 -7.01 -1.36 5.03
CA GLU A 25 -6.25 -2.61 5.13
C GLU A 25 -5.64 -2.99 3.78
N ARG A 26 -6.43 -2.94 2.69
CA ARG A 26 -5.92 -3.21 1.34
C ARG A 26 -4.76 -2.28 0.97
N LYS A 27 -4.90 -0.98 1.23
CA LYS A 27 -3.82 -0.01 0.99
C LYS A 27 -2.57 -0.34 1.78
N THR A 28 -2.71 -0.73 3.05
CA THR A 28 -1.58 -1.09 3.91
C THR A 28 -0.83 -2.30 3.35
N VAL A 29 -1.54 -3.34 2.92
CA VAL A 29 -0.91 -4.52 2.28
C VAL A 29 -0.16 -4.12 1.01
N GLN A 30 -0.73 -3.22 0.21
CA GLN A 30 -0.06 -2.71 -0.99
C GLN A 30 1.24 -1.97 -0.66
N GLU A 31 1.21 -1.09 0.35
CA GLU A 31 2.39 -0.35 0.82
C GLU A 31 3.48 -1.29 1.33
N ILE A 32 3.11 -2.39 2.00
CA ILE A 32 4.05 -3.42 2.45
C ILE A 32 4.74 -4.09 1.26
N LEU A 33 4.01 -4.50 0.22
CA LEU A 33 4.64 -5.09 -0.96
C LEU A 33 5.57 -4.12 -1.68
N LEU A 34 5.16 -2.85 -1.80
CA LEU A 34 6.04 -1.81 -2.35
C LEU A 34 7.30 -1.61 -1.48
N ALA A 35 7.18 -1.76 -0.16
CA ALA A 35 8.34 -1.73 0.73
C ALA A 35 9.29 -2.90 0.51
N LEU A 36 8.76 -4.12 0.33
CA LEU A 36 9.57 -5.30 0.00
C LEU A 36 10.30 -5.11 -1.32
N LYS A 37 9.61 -4.62 -2.35
CA LYS A 37 10.24 -4.30 -3.63
C LYS A 37 11.37 -3.27 -3.51
N ARG A 38 11.17 -2.22 -2.70
CA ARG A 38 12.24 -1.24 -2.41
C ARG A 38 13.45 -1.87 -1.71
N ILE A 39 13.25 -2.93 -0.92
CA ILE A 39 14.35 -3.69 -0.33
C ILE A 39 15.13 -4.43 -1.42
N GLU A 40 14.44 -5.10 -2.33
CA GLU A 40 15.06 -5.80 -3.48
C GLU A 40 15.84 -4.83 -4.39
N GLU A 41 15.29 -3.64 -4.64
CA GLU A 41 15.92 -2.59 -5.44
C GLU A 41 17.02 -1.82 -4.68
N GLY A 42 17.19 -2.06 -3.36
CA GLY A 42 18.17 -1.37 -2.52
C GLY A 42 17.84 0.11 -2.22
N THR A 43 16.59 0.53 -2.45
CA THR A 43 16.10 1.90 -2.22
C THR A 43 15.31 2.03 -0.91
N TYR A 44 15.16 0.94 -0.16
CA TYR A 44 14.45 0.93 1.12
C TYR A 44 15.04 1.93 2.12
N GLY A 45 14.14 2.64 2.82
CA GLY A 45 14.51 3.64 3.80
C GLY A 45 14.90 5.00 3.19
N MET A 46 14.72 5.21 1.89
CA MET A 46 14.85 6.51 1.25
C MET A 46 13.48 7.13 0.99
N CYS A 47 13.34 8.42 1.28
CA CYS A 47 12.13 9.19 1.07
C CYS A 47 11.92 9.39 -0.43
N GLU A 48 10.80 8.92 -0.98
CA GLU A 48 10.49 9.05 -2.42
C GLU A 48 10.32 10.50 -2.88
N GLY A 49 9.97 11.41 -1.94
CA GLY A 49 9.76 12.82 -2.24
C GLY A 49 11.01 13.67 -2.25
N THR A 50 11.97 13.38 -1.37
CA THR A 50 13.17 14.21 -1.17
C THR A 50 14.46 13.49 -1.53
N GLY A 51 14.45 12.17 -1.67
CA GLY A 51 15.66 11.34 -1.80
C GLY A 51 16.51 11.29 -0.53
N GLU A 52 16.00 11.75 0.62
CA GLU A 52 16.72 11.73 1.89
C GLU A 52 16.39 10.47 2.71
N PRO A 53 17.29 10.02 3.60
CA PRO A 53 17.01 8.86 4.45
C PRO A 53 15.84 9.11 5.41
N ILE A 54 14.97 8.10 5.53
CA ILE A 54 13.87 8.06 6.48
C ILE A 54 14.43 7.65 7.86
N PRO A 55 14.06 8.35 8.96
CA PRO A 55 14.53 8.01 10.29
C PRO A 55 14.24 6.56 10.67
N LYS A 56 15.24 5.84 11.21
CA LYS A 56 15.11 4.43 11.60
C LYS A 56 13.94 4.17 12.54
N ALA A 57 13.73 5.03 13.54
CA ALA A 57 12.61 4.92 14.47
C ALA A 57 11.24 4.93 13.77
N ARG A 58 11.11 5.62 12.64
CA ARG A 58 9.88 5.62 11.82
C ARG A 58 9.73 4.30 11.08
N LEU A 59 10.80 3.74 10.52
CA LEU A 59 10.77 2.44 9.84
C LEU A 59 10.52 1.29 10.83
N GLU A 60 11.00 1.40 12.07
CA GLU A 60 10.71 0.43 13.13
C GLU A 60 9.23 0.44 13.54
N ALA A 61 8.60 1.62 13.58
CA ALA A 61 7.17 1.76 13.87
C ALA A 61 6.27 1.45 12.67
N PHE A 62 6.68 1.88 11.47
CA PHE A 62 5.95 1.76 10.21
C PHE A 62 6.90 1.29 9.10
N PRO A 63 7.14 -0.02 8.98
CA PRO A 63 8.10 -0.59 8.02
C PRO A 63 7.81 -0.24 6.55
N TRP A 64 6.56 0.04 6.21
CA TRP A 64 6.15 0.37 4.84
C TRP A 64 6.24 1.86 4.48
N ALA A 65 6.72 2.73 5.39
CA ALA A 65 6.74 4.18 5.16
C ALA A 65 7.47 4.57 3.85
N ARG A 66 6.80 5.35 3.00
CA ARG A 66 7.35 5.93 1.75
C ARG A 66 8.03 7.28 1.92
N TYR A 67 7.54 8.07 2.88
CA TYR A 67 7.94 9.45 3.09
C TYR A 67 8.48 9.69 4.49
N SER A 68 9.43 10.63 4.59
CA SER A 68 9.84 11.23 5.86
C SER A 68 8.70 12.08 6.44
N VAL A 69 8.73 12.33 7.75
CA VAL A 69 7.72 13.16 8.43
C VAL A 69 7.65 14.56 7.81
N ARG A 70 8.81 15.16 7.55
CA ARG A 70 8.92 16.49 6.93
C ARG A 70 8.23 16.53 5.56
N TYR A 71 8.46 15.52 4.72
CA TYR A 71 7.84 15.50 3.39
C TYR A 71 6.34 15.23 3.46
N ALA A 72 5.88 14.37 4.38
CA ALA A 72 4.46 14.16 4.62
C ALA A 72 3.75 15.45 5.06
N GLU A 73 4.38 16.24 5.93
CA GLU A 73 3.86 17.55 6.37
C GLU A 73 3.81 18.55 5.21
N MET A 74 4.79 18.55 4.30
CA MET A 74 4.75 19.38 3.10
C MET A 74 3.58 19.02 2.17
N ILE A 75 3.22 17.73 2.06
CA ILE A 75 2.06 17.28 1.30
C ILE A 75 0.77 17.78 1.97
N GLU A 76 0.64 17.57 3.28
CA GLU A 76 -0.55 17.97 4.05
C GLU A 76 -0.80 19.48 3.98
N ASN A 77 0.27 20.27 4.03
CA ASN A 77 0.22 21.73 3.90
C ASN A 77 0.06 22.21 2.44
N GLY A 78 -0.01 21.31 1.46
CA GLY A 78 -0.17 21.63 0.04
C GLY A 78 1.04 22.31 -0.59
N GLN A 79 2.22 22.21 0.03
CA GLN A 79 3.47 22.83 -0.45
C GLN A 79 4.10 22.03 -1.60
N VAL A 80 3.75 20.75 -1.69
CA VAL A 80 4.09 19.87 -2.81
C VAL A 80 2.80 19.31 -3.39
N ALA A 81 2.69 19.29 -4.72
CA ALA A 81 1.64 18.53 -5.36
C ALA A 81 1.84 17.06 -4.98
N GLU A 82 0.81 16.42 -4.41
CA GLU A 82 0.80 14.97 -4.30
C GLU A 82 0.99 14.45 -5.73
N SER A 83 2.18 13.95 -6.02
CA SER A 83 2.40 13.34 -7.32
C SER A 83 1.48 12.13 -7.31
N MET A 84 0.38 12.22 -8.04
CA MET A 84 -0.45 11.08 -8.37
C MET A 84 0.39 10.17 -9.27
N HIS A 85 1.42 9.54 -8.71
CA HIS A 85 1.83 8.22 -9.17
C HIS A 85 0.69 7.32 -8.74
N ASN A 86 -0.35 7.37 -9.57
CA ASN A 86 -1.41 6.40 -9.65
C ASN A 86 -0.76 5.13 -10.22
N ASP A 87 0.12 4.54 -9.43
CA ASP A 87 0.66 3.23 -9.71
C ASP A 87 -0.47 2.25 -9.39
N PHE A 88 -1.33 2.07 -10.39
CA PHE A 88 -2.17 0.90 -10.59
C PHE A 88 -3.49 0.83 -9.82
N SER A 89 -4.53 1.28 -10.49
CA SER A 89 -5.77 0.50 -10.56
C SER A 89 -5.41 -0.95 -10.94
N ASN A 90 -5.24 -1.84 -9.97
CA ASN A 90 -5.11 -3.30 -10.07
C ASN A 90 -3.99 -3.95 -10.91
N GLY A 91 -3.25 -3.27 -11.79
CA GLY A 91 -2.40 -3.97 -12.80
C GLY A 91 -0.98 -4.42 -12.39
N ARG A 92 -0.24 -3.73 -11.50
CA ARG A 92 1.16 -4.10 -11.13
C ARG A 92 1.22 -5.15 -10.05
N TYR A 93 0.14 -5.26 -9.31
CA TYR A 93 -0.02 -6.31 -8.33
C TYR A 93 -0.12 -7.67 -9.01
N LEU A 94 -0.82 -7.74 -10.15
CA LEU A 94 -0.86 -8.95 -10.96
C LEU A 94 0.53 -9.37 -11.44
N SER A 95 1.37 -8.44 -11.93
CA SER A 95 2.73 -8.80 -12.35
C SER A 95 3.60 -9.35 -11.20
N LEU A 96 3.42 -8.86 -9.96
CA LEU A 96 4.17 -9.37 -8.79
C LEU A 96 3.69 -10.75 -8.31
N LEU A 97 2.45 -11.15 -8.65
CA LEU A 97 1.91 -12.46 -8.31
C LEU A 97 2.10 -13.49 -9.43
N THR A 98 2.26 -13.04 -10.69
CA THR A 98 2.48 -13.96 -11.83
C THR A 98 3.89 -14.54 -11.86
N GLU A 99 4.91 -13.83 -11.36
CA GLU A 99 6.31 -14.31 -11.40
C GLU A 99 6.61 -15.44 -10.41
N ALA A 100 5.70 -15.74 -9.47
CA ALA A 100 5.91 -16.79 -8.46
C ALA A 100 5.50 -18.20 -8.90
N ASP A 101 4.84 -18.36 -10.05
CA ASP A 101 4.30 -19.66 -10.53
C ASP A 101 5.08 -20.28 -11.71
N ASP A 102 6.15 -19.65 -12.21
CA ASP A 102 6.85 -20.07 -13.45
C ASP A 102 8.20 -20.78 -13.26
N GLU A 103 8.52 -21.28 -12.05
CA GLU A 103 9.67 -22.18 -11.80
C GLU A 103 9.26 -23.64 -11.50
N GLU A 104 8.26 -24.19 -12.18
CA GLU A 104 8.19 -25.65 -12.42
C GLU A 104 9.21 -26.01 -13.50
N GLY A 105 10.48 -26.00 -13.10
CA GLY A 105 11.60 -26.49 -13.89
C GLY A 105 11.45 -27.99 -14.17
N LEU A 106 11.37 -28.31 -15.47
CA LEU A 106 12.11 -29.38 -16.15
C LEU A 106 12.81 -30.39 -15.21
N LEU A 107 12.17 -31.54 -15.02
CA LEU A 107 12.90 -32.80 -14.89
C LEU A 107 12.45 -33.72 -16.02
N GLU A 108 13.09 -33.55 -17.17
CA GLU A 108 13.35 -34.66 -18.08
C GLU A 108 14.04 -35.76 -17.27
N ASN A 109 13.37 -36.90 -17.10
CA ASN A 109 14.06 -38.14 -16.85
C ASN A 109 13.91 -38.97 -18.13
N ASP A 110 14.94 -38.87 -18.96
CA ASP A 110 15.29 -39.92 -19.91
C ASP A 110 15.46 -41.24 -19.13
N ASP A 111 14.64 -42.24 -19.46
CA ASP A 111 14.97 -43.67 -19.49
C ASP A 111 13.90 -44.44 -20.30
#